data_AF-A0A2U8E7U1-F1
#
_entry.id   AF-A0A2U8E7U1-F1
#
_cell.length_a   1.000
_cell.length_b   1.000
_cell.length_c   1.000
_cell.angle_alpha   90.00
_cell.angle_beta   90.00
_cell.angle_gamma   90.00
#
_symmetry.space_group_name_H-M   'P 1'
#
loop_
_entity.id
_entity.type
_entity.pdbx_description
1 polymer ?
#
loop_
_entity_poly.entity_id
_entity_poly.type
_entity_poly.pdbx_seq_one_letter_code
_entity_poly.pdbx_strand_id
1 'polypeptide(L)'
;MRHMKVVKRCALKSHAHTTTIRAPRRKPAIAQPSPKPRAHGLPRPRENRRLRAMLRPTLIALAAVFAISPFASAQRDKLPADELTPAQHEQLQRDKLIIGRTDYNQIFEPYLKLGKAPESIRFITSDAALAAYHALFEDSFRELELRRATRLRGDVEGLYNACKPHSSNKPTYPPDLIQHILGPAMVILGTPATTDNFSKKLIPEITRQAALIRTADKMECPPWLDYSEDDRFFRIDYRRCKPVSFYADDDALADYHRAVRWLQLIPMRATNDAELEAWAHMVIASRTLFVTTLPDFIVSFTGLSAFLGPIADRTIIVNNLDILRACAAVLGPREKSKKCTRLREVLLANARQNSVHTTINDEIRDKSPKDTSPLSEIRFRVIPTHALPDAEILSAFLSDEIHPNGLTVAAFLGSSFAYERMPQVDTGKWVSTNKRARLLTFPQDGQPRSLYANYIDVLRTLNAPPVKEAPSFMSSIPWQIKACQTQLASWAQIRHTYVLQSKLGLTYGGIEHAPHRRPVLSSPTPHSGVNMCVWLNAQSRYLMQKPCLSHP
;
A
#
# COMPACT_ATOMS: atom_id res chain seq x y z
N MET A 1 34.80 14.05 -57.92
CA MET A 1 35.17 13.56 -59.27
C MET A 1 36.44 12.72 -59.12
N ARG A 2 36.68 11.59 -59.77
CA ARG A 2 35.89 10.68 -60.65
C ARG A 2 35.90 9.26 -59.98
N HIS A 3 35.35 8.14 -60.44
CA HIS A 3 34.94 7.62 -61.77
C HIS A 3 33.77 6.61 -61.64
N MET A 4 33.19 6.16 -62.77
CA MET A 4 32.14 5.12 -62.84
C MET A 4 32.37 4.15 -64.03
N LYS A 5 32.31 2.83 -63.78
CA LYS A 5 32.45 1.63 -64.66
C LYS A 5 32.03 0.38 -63.81
N VAL A 6 31.73 -0.86 -64.24
CA VAL A 6 31.43 -1.62 -65.50
C VAL A 6 30.99 -3.06 -65.08
N VAL A 7 30.27 -3.93 -65.82
CA VAL A 7 29.07 -3.83 -66.70
C VAL A 7 28.57 -5.27 -67.06
N LYS A 8 27.28 -5.46 -67.41
CA LYS A 8 26.64 -6.70 -68.01
C LYS A 8 26.47 -7.92 -67.05
N ARG A 9 25.31 -8.65 -66.99
CA ARG A 9 24.51 -9.50 -67.95
C ARG A 9 25.18 -10.86 -68.24
N CYS A 10 24.52 -12.03 -68.44
CA CYS A 10 23.13 -12.57 -68.36
C CYS A 10 23.24 -14.13 -68.15
N ALA A 11 22.28 -15.08 -68.21
CA ALA A 11 20.88 -15.27 -68.66
C ALA A 11 20.22 -16.41 -67.79
N LEU A 12 18.92 -16.75 -67.69
CA LEU A 12 17.63 -16.50 -68.39
C LEU A 12 17.09 -17.66 -69.29
N LYS A 13 16.33 -18.62 -68.70
CA LYS A 13 15.31 -19.56 -69.28
C LYS A 13 14.33 -19.96 -68.14
N SER A 14 13.01 -19.71 -68.13
CA SER A 14 11.85 -20.14 -68.98
C SER A 14 11.32 -21.55 -68.61
N HIS A 15 10.03 -21.84 -68.35
CA HIS A 15 8.73 -21.12 -68.44
C HIS A 15 7.78 -21.63 -67.30
N ALA A 16 6.86 -20.85 -66.71
CA ALA A 16 5.56 -20.29 -67.17
C ALA A 16 4.44 -21.35 -67.37
N HIS A 17 3.15 -21.06 -67.11
CA HIS A 17 2.50 -19.79 -66.71
C HIS A 17 2.33 -19.70 -65.16
N THR A 18 1.31 -19.19 -64.45
CA THR A 18 -0.05 -18.59 -64.65
C THR A 18 -0.37 -17.81 -63.33
N THR A 19 -1.33 -16.89 -63.11
CA THR A 19 -2.55 -16.38 -63.78
C THR A 19 -2.79 -14.89 -63.39
N THR A 20 -3.82 -14.24 -63.94
CA THR A 20 -4.34 -12.90 -63.56
C THR A 20 -5.07 -12.88 -62.19
N ILE A 21 -5.26 -11.74 -61.50
CA ILE A 21 -6.27 -10.68 -61.74
C ILE A 21 -5.79 -9.28 -61.25
N ARG A 22 -6.47 -8.21 -61.68
CA ARG A 22 -6.02 -6.79 -61.65
C ARG A 22 -6.97 -5.88 -60.86
N ALA A 23 -6.46 -4.88 -60.12
CA ALA A 23 -7.26 -3.97 -59.27
C ALA A 23 -7.63 -2.63 -59.96
N PRO A 24 -8.81 -2.02 -59.68
CA PRO A 24 -9.22 -0.72 -60.24
C PRO A 24 -9.35 0.47 -59.22
N ARG A 25 -9.09 1.65 -59.79
CA ARG A 25 -9.15 3.08 -59.36
C ARG A 25 -10.07 3.55 -58.20
N ARG A 26 -9.64 4.67 -57.57
CA ARG A 26 -10.35 5.51 -56.57
C ARG A 26 -11.52 6.34 -57.15
N LYS A 27 -12.43 6.76 -56.25
CA LYS A 27 -13.30 7.97 -56.35
C LYS A 27 -13.24 8.77 -55.00
N PRO A 28 -13.77 10.01 -54.91
CA PRO A 28 -13.36 10.98 -53.88
C PRO A 28 -14.03 10.80 -52.50
N ALA A 29 -13.54 11.56 -51.51
CA ALA A 29 -13.90 11.45 -50.11
C ALA A 29 -15.25 12.09 -49.75
N ILE A 30 -15.92 11.51 -48.75
CA ILE A 30 -17.09 12.05 -48.05
C ILE A 30 -16.69 12.23 -46.58
N ALA A 31 -17.06 13.34 -45.95
CA ALA A 31 -16.73 13.62 -44.55
C ALA A 31 -17.45 12.65 -43.60
N GLN A 32 -16.74 12.13 -42.60
CA GLN A 32 -17.35 11.34 -41.51
C GLN A 32 -17.79 12.25 -40.36
N PRO A 33 -18.94 11.95 -39.70
CA PRO A 33 -19.47 12.77 -38.62
C PRO A 33 -18.72 12.56 -37.29
N SER A 34 -18.72 13.60 -36.45
CA SER A 34 -18.10 13.59 -35.13
C SER A 34 -18.65 12.47 -34.22
N PRO A 35 -17.80 11.80 -33.40
CA PRO A 35 -18.26 10.73 -32.51
C PRO A 35 -19.14 11.28 -31.39
N LYS A 36 -20.34 10.70 -31.23
CA LYS A 36 -21.23 10.97 -30.09
C LYS A 36 -20.65 10.39 -28.79
N PRO A 37 -20.91 11.00 -27.61
CA PRO A 37 -20.44 10.48 -26.33
C PRO A 37 -21.02 9.08 -26.05
N ARG A 38 -20.18 8.18 -25.51
CA ARG A 38 -20.61 6.84 -25.09
C ARG A 38 -21.30 6.92 -23.72
N ALA A 39 -22.48 6.33 -23.61
CA ALA A 39 -23.10 6.08 -22.31
C ALA A 39 -22.30 5.02 -21.54
N HIS A 40 -22.03 5.27 -20.26
CA HIS A 40 -21.21 4.40 -19.40
C HIS A 40 -22.00 3.19 -18.86
N GLY A 41 -22.36 2.26 -19.75
CA GLY A 41 -22.82 0.92 -19.37
C GLY A 41 -21.63 -0.01 -19.14
N LEU A 42 -21.34 -0.37 -17.88
CA LEU A 42 -20.16 -1.16 -17.49
C LEU A 42 -20.21 -2.63 -18.01
N PRO A 43 -19.29 -3.05 -18.91
CA PRO A 43 -19.13 -4.46 -19.27
C PRO A 43 -18.34 -5.19 -18.18
N ARG A 44 -19.00 -6.06 -17.41
CA ARG A 44 -18.35 -6.81 -16.30
C ARG A 44 -17.39 -7.89 -16.85
N PRO A 45 -16.13 -7.97 -16.39
CA PRO A 45 -15.23 -9.09 -16.70
C PRO A 45 -15.85 -10.45 -16.30
N ARG A 46 -15.83 -11.43 -17.22
CA ARG A 46 -16.60 -12.67 -17.04
C ARG A 46 -15.89 -13.76 -16.23
N GLU A 47 -14.56 -13.82 -16.28
CA GLU A 47 -13.80 -14.99 -15.79
C GLU A 47 -13.67 -15.02 -14.27
N ASN A 48 -13.18 -13.92 -13.67
CA ASN A 48 -13.10 -13.77 -12.20
C ASN A 48 -14.45 -13.97 -11.49
N ARG A 49 -15.59 -13.78 -12.18
CA ARG A 49 -16.91 -13.97 -11.61
C ARG A 49 -17.26 -15.44 -11.36
N ARG A 50 -16.69 -16.41 -12.11
CA ARG A 50 -16.96 -17.84 -11.89
C ARG A 50 -16.24 -18.37 -10.64
N LEU A 51 -14.94 -18.09 -10.48
CA LEU A 51 -14.21 -18.46 -9.26
C LEU A 51 -14.83 -17.83 -8.01
N ARG A 52 -15.08 -16.52 -8.02
CA ARG A 52 -15.64 -15.81 -6.84
C ARG A 52 -17.07 -16.27 -6.51
N ALA A 53 -17.86 -16.70 -7.51
CA ALA A 53 -19.19 -17.29 -7.28
C ALA A 53 -19.14 -18.74 -6.74
N MET A 54 -18.07 -19.50 -6.97
CA MET A 54 -17.84 -20.81 -6.34
C MET A 54 -17.25 -20.68 -4.93
N LEU A 55 -16.37 -19.69 -4.70
CA LEU A 55 -15.70 -19.48 -3.41
C LEU A 55 -16.68 -19.02 -2.33
N ARG A 56 -17.57 -18.08 -2.62
CA ARG A 56 -18.53 -17.55 -1.62
C ARG A 56 -19.41 -18.62 -0.94
N PRO A 57 -20.16 -19.48 -1.64
CA PRO A 57 -20.96 -20.53 -0.99
C PRO A 57 -20.08 -21.57 -0.27
N THR A 58 -18.88 -21.86 -0.76
CA THR A 58 -17.95 -22.82 -0.12
C THR A 58 -17.35 -22.27 1.18
N LEU A 59 -16.99 -20.98 1.21
CA LEU A 59 -16.52 -20.28 2.41
C LEU A 59 -17.65 -20.08 3.43
N ILE A 60 -18.89 -19.83 2.97
CA ILE A 60 -20.08 -19.78 3.83
C ILE A 60 -20.44 -21.16 4.37
N ALA A 61 -20.26 -22.23 3.59
CA ALA A 61 -20.43 -23.61 4.07
C ALA A 61 -19.39 -23.97 5.15
N LEU A 62 -18.12 -23.57 4.98
CA LEU A 62 -17.13 -23.66 6.06
C LEU A 62 -17.60 -22.86 7.30
N ALA A 63 -17.99 -21.60 7.11
CA ALA A 63 -18.48 -20.72 8.17
C ALA A 63 -19.65 -21.34 8.98
N ALA A 64 -20.56 -22.04 8.30
CA ALA A 64 -21.68 -22.73 8.93
C ALA A 64 -21.26 -24.03 9.66
N VAL A 65 -20.30 -24.80 9.12
CA VAL A 65 -19.79 -26.02 9.77
C VAL A 65 -19.13 -25.72 11.12
N PHE A 66 -18.46 -24.57 11.28
CA PHE A 66 -17.90 -24.15 12.59
C PHE A 66 -18.95 -24.01 13.71
N ALA A 67 -20.25 -23.92 13.40
CA ALA A 67 -21.30 -23.66 14.39
C ALA A 67 -21.97 -24.93 14.96
N ILE A 68 -21.78 -26.12 14.36
CA ILE A 68 -22.68 -27.27 14.61
C ILE A 68 -21.99 -28.66 14.68
N SER A 69 -20.68 -28.73 14.91
CA SER A 69 -19.95 -30.02 14.96
C SER A 69 -19.39 -30.36 16.36
N PRO A 70 -20.02 -31.30 17.10
CA PRO A 70 -19.41 -31.95 18.25
C PRO A 70 -18.20 -32.80 17.84
N PHE A 71 -17.31 -33.09 18.79
CA PHE A 71 -16.21 -34.04 18.59
C PHE A 71 -16.77 -35.46 18.32
N ALA A 72 -16.54 -35.97 17.10
CA ALA A 72 -16.73 -37.37 16.75
C ALA A 72 -15.36 -38.07 16.62
N SER A 73 -15.27 -39.34 17.02
CA SER A 73 -14.00 -40.08 17.08
C SER A 73 -13.87 -41.15 15.98
N ALA A 74 -12.65 -41.69 15.87
CA ALA A 74 -12.32 -42.96 15.19
C ALA A 74 -12.56 -43.09 13.67
N GLN A 75 -11.48 -42.91 12.91
CA GLN A 75 -11.11 -43.89 11.87
C GLN A 75 -9.58 -43.91 11.65
N ARG A 76 -8.91 -44.95 12.13
CA ARG A 76 -7.46 -45.18 11.92
C ARG A 76 -7.18 -45.77 10.52
N ASP A 77 -7.54 -45.04 9.48
CA ASP A 77 -7.24 -45.44 8.09
C ASP A 77 -6.50 -44.35 7.31
N LYS A 78 -5.29 -44.73 6.92
CA LYS A 78 -4.59 -44.40 5.67
C LYS A 78 -4.53 -42.92 5.26
N LEU A 79 -3.66 -42.18 5.96
CA LEU A 79 -2.56 -41.55 5.20
C LEU A 79 -1.79 -42.68 4.50
N PRO A 80 -1.50 -42.62 3.19
CA PRO A 80 -0.71 -43.65 2.53
C PRO A 80 0.67 -43.71 3.17
N ALA A 81 0.96 -44.80 3.90
CA ALA A 81 2.23 -44.98 4.61
C ALA A 81 3.41 -45.00 3.63
N ASP A 82 3.13 -45.40 2.40
CA ASP A 82 4.06 -45.61 1.28
C ASP A 82 4.71 -44.31 0.77
N GLU A 83 4.20 -43.12 1.15
CA GLU A 83 4.77 -41.81 0.79
C GLU A 83 5.81 -41.28 1.80
N LEU A 84 5.93 -41.87 2.99
CA LEU A 84 6.78 -41.33 4.06
C LEU A 84 8.18 -41.98 4.08
N THR A 85 9.20 -41.14 4.04
CA THR A 85 10.59 -41.61 4.21
C THR A 85 10.84 -42.09 5.66
N PRO A 86 11.83 -42.97 5.91
CA PRO A 86 12.17 -43.40 7.27
C PRO A 86 12.45 -42.23 8.24
N ALA A 87 13.11 -41.17 7.75
CA ALA A 87 13.34 -39.94 8.53
C ALA A 87 12.03 -39.21 8.89
N GLN A 88 11.03 -39.22 8.01
CA GLN A 88 9.68 -38.68 8.33
C GLN A 88 8.91 -39.60 9.26
N HIS A 89 9.09 -40.93 9.21
CA HIS A 89 8.53 -41.84 10.21
C HIS A 89 9.11 -41.59 11.60
N GLU A 90 10.43 -41.44 11.73
CA GLU A 90 11.05 -41.03 13.00
C GLU A 90 10.56 -39.65 13.45
N GLN A 91 10.47 -38.69 12.55
CA GLN A 91 9.98 -37.35 12.88
C GLN A 91 8.54 -37.42 13.39
N LEU A 92 7.66 -38.17 12.72
CA LEU A 92 6.29 -38.39 13.17
C LEU A 92 6.23 -39.14 14.51
N GLN A 93 7.20 -40.01 14.81
CA GLN A 93 7.30 -40.66 16.12
C GLN A 93 7.77 -39.69 17.23
N ARG A 94 8.73 -38.80 16.95
CA ARG A 94 9.21 -37.78 17.91
C ARG A 94 8.20 -36.66 18.11
N ASP A 95 7.88 -35.96 17.03
CA ASP A 95 7.19 -34.67 17.03
C ASP A 95 5.67 -34.80 16.95
N LYS A 96 5.15 -35.98 16.57
CA LYS A 96 3.74 -36.25 16.16
C LYS A 96 3.20 -35.32 15.06
N LEU A 97 4.10 -34.61 14.38
CA LEU A 97 3.85 -33.70 13.28
C LEU A 97 4.97 -33.86 12.25
N ILE A 98 4.62 -33.77 10.97
CA ILE A 98 5.59 -33.73 9.86
C ILE A 98 5.15 -32.69 8.85
N ILE A 99 6.09 -32.25 8.01
CA ILE A 99 5.82 -31.36 6.87
C ILE A 99 5.93 -32.21 5.60
N GLY A 100 4.84 -32.22 4.81
CA GLY A 100 4.77 -32.94 3.55
C GLY A 100 5.59 -32.28 2.45
N ARG A 101 5.86 -33.03 1.37
CA ARG A 101 6.61 -32.52 0.20
C ARG A 101 5.72 -31.82 -0.84
N THR A 102 4.41 -31.85 -0.64
CA THR A 102 3.39 -31.36 -1.59
C THR A 102 3.08 -29.89 -1.34
N ASP A 103 3.54 -29.04 -2.24
CA ASP A 103 3.16 -27.62 -2.29
C ASP A 103 1.73 -27.43 -2.85
N TYR A 104 1.06 -26.37 -2.40
CA TYR A 104 -0.31 -25.99 -2.78
C TYR A 104 -0.35 -24.48 -3.09
N ASN A 105 -1.15 -24.07 -4.06
CA ASN A 105 -1.24 -22.65 -4.44
C ASN A 105 -2.17 -21.86 -3.50
N GLN A 106 -3.11 -22.55 -2.86
CA GLN A 106 -4.07 -21.98 -1.91
C GLN A 106 -4.27 -22.91 -0.71
N ILE A 107 -4.34 -22.33 0.49
CA ILE A 107 -4.46 -23.07 1.76
C ILE A 107 -5.73 -23.94 1.89
N PHE A 108 -6.77 -23.66 1.10
CA PHE A 108 -8.00 -24.46 1.05
C PHE A 108 -7.93 -25.63 0.05
N GLU A 109 -6.94 -25.71 -0.84
CA GLU A 109 -6.81 -26.81 -1.81
C GLU A 109 -6.65 -28.22 -1.16
N PRO A 110 -5.91 -28.41 -0.05
CA PRO A 110 -5.88 -29.69 0.65
C PRO A 110 -7.28 -30.11 1.11
N TYR A 111 -8.04 -29.19 1.70
CA TYR A 111 -9.41 -29.42 2.17
C TYR A 111 -10.36 -29.76 1.01
N LEU A 112 -10.22 -29.11 -0.16
CA LEU A 112 -11.00 -29.49 -1.35
C LEU A 112 -10.63 -30.87 -1.91
N LYS A 113 -9.37 -31.30 -1.79
CA LYS A 113 -8.93 -32.65 -2.22
C LYS A 113 -9.41 -33.77 -1.28
N LEU A 114 -9.64 -33.47 0.01
CA LEU A 114 -10.24 -34.42 0.97
C LEU A 114 -11.71 -34.75 0.68
N GLY A 115 -12.36 -33.98 -0.21
CA GLY A 115 -13.71 -34.26 -0.70
C GLY A 115 -14.78 -33.36 -0.06
N LYS A 116 -16.05 -33.60 -0.43
CA LYS A 116 -17.20 -32.79 0.01
C LYS A 116 -17.80 -33.22 1.36
N ALA A 117 -17.37 -34.36 1.91
CA ALA A 117 -17.86 -34.91 3.16
C ALA A 117 -17.17 -34.21 4.35
N PRO A 118 -17.88 -33.42 5.18
CA PRO A 118 -17.26 -32.70 6.29
C PRO A 118 -16.55 -33.62 7.29
N GLU A 119 -17.02 -34.87 7.43
CA GLU A 119 -16.39 -35.89 8.30
C GLU A 119 -14.98 -36.35 7.84
N SER A 120 -14.54 -35.97 6.64
CA SER A 120 -13.14 -36.14 6.21
C SER A 120 -12.19 -35.09 6.83
N ILE A 121 -12.72 -33.94 7.27
CA ILE A 121 -11.93 -32.79 7.75
C ILE A 121 -11.64 -32.95 9.25
N ARG A 122 -10.58 -33.69 9.57
CA ARG A 122 -10.22 -34.05 10.95
C ARG A 122 -9.47 -32.97 11.74
N PHE A 123 -8.98 -31.93 11.06
CA PHE A 123 -8.22 -30.85 11.70
C PHE A 123 -8.29 -29.55 10.90
N ILE A 124 -8.91 -28.52 11.48
CA ILE A 124 -8.92 -27.16 10.92
C ILE A 124 -7.82 -26.36 11.61
N THR A 125 -6.93 -25.77 10.83
CA THR A 125 -5.77 -25.03 11.34
C THR A 125 -6.03 -23.52 11.38
N SER A 126 -5.38 -22.81 12.30
CA SER A 126 -5.61 -21.37 12.53
C SER A 126 -5.33 -20.50 11.30
N ASP A 127 -4.38 -20.89 10.46
CA ASP A 127 -4.06 -20.29 9.15
C ASP A 127 -5.19 -20.48 8.14
N ALA A 128 -5.86 -21.63 8.10
CA ALA A 128 -7.01 -21.83 7.23
C ALA A 128 -8.20 -20.93 7.65
N ALA A 129 -8.45 -20.82 8.96
CA ALA A 129 -9.47 -19.92 9.52
C ALA A 129 -9.13 -18.43 9.26
N LEU A 130 -7.87 -18.02 9.50
CA LEU A 130 -7.40 -16.66 9.27
C LEU A 130 -7.44 -16.27 7.78
N ALA A 131 -7.08 -17.17 6.88
CA ALA A 131 -7.16 -16.93 5.44
C ALA A 131 -8.61 -16.81 4.94
N ALA A 132 -9.53 -17.63 5.48
CA ALA A 132 -10.96 -17.53 5.19
C ALA A 132 -11.55 -16.19 5.68
N TYR A 133 -11.20 -15.77 6.91
CA TYR A 133 -11.56 -14.45 7.44
C TYR A 133 -10.98 -13.32 6.58
N HIS A 134 -9.70 -13.41 6.22
CA HIS A 134 -9.03 -12.41 5.40
C HIS A 134 -9.65 -12.27 4.00
N ALA A 135 -10.07 -13.37 3.38
CA ALA A 135 -10.76 -13.31 2.08
C ALA A 135 -12.08 -12.52 2.16
N LEU A 136 -12.88 -12.73 3.21
CA LEU A 136 -14.11 -11.96 3.45
C LEU A 136 -13.82 -10.48 3.78
N PHE A 137 -12.73 -10.24 4.52
CA PHE A 137 -12.25 -8.92 4.90
C PHE A 137 -11.80 -8.09 3.69
N GLU A 138 -10.96 -8.66 2.82
CA GLU A 138 -10.43 -7.95 1.65
C GLU A 138 -11.54 -7.66 0.63
N ASP A 139 -12.47 -8.60 0.39
CA ASP A 139 -13.65 -8.36 -0.47
C ASP A 139 -14.54 -7.22 0.08
N SER A 140 -14.62 -7.09 1.42
CA SER A 140 -15.36 -6.01 2.11
C SER A 140 -14.65 -4.66 2.04
N PHE A 141 -13.33 -4.62 2.23
CA PHE A 141 -12.54 -3.39 2.13
C PHE A 141 -12.44 -2.91 0.66
N ARG A 142 -12.34 -3.83 -0.30
CA ARG A 142 -12.43 -3.57 -1.73
C ARG A 142 -13.75 -2.89 -2.12
N GLU A 143 -14.87 -3.32 -1.55
CA GLU A 143 -16.18 -2.71 -1.77
C GLU A 143 -16.26 -1.28 -1.20
N LEU A 144 -15.61 -1.02 -0.05
CA LEU A 144 -15.47 0.35 0.50
C LEU A 144 -14.63 1.25 -0.44
N GLU A 145 -13.50 0.75 -0.94
CA GLU A 145 -12.61 1.50 -1.83
C GLU A 145 -13.26 1.74 -3.22
N LEU A 146 -14.06 0.80 -3.73
CA LEU A 146 -14.89 1.00 -4.93
C LEU A 146 -15.89 2.16 -4.76
N ARG A 147 -16.54 2.26 -3.60
CA ARG A 147 -17.47 3.37 -3.29
C ARG A 147 -16.79 4.71 -3.09
N ARG A 148 -15.50 4.72 -2.72
CA ARG A 148 -14.66 5.92 -2.69
C ARG A 148 -14.23 6.34 -4.11
N ALA A 149 -13.88 5.36 -4.96
CA ALA A 149 -13.46 5.61 -6.34
C ALA A 149 -14.53 6.32 -7.18
N THR A 150 -15.82 6.03 -6.99
CA THR A 150 -16.91 6.73 -7.70
C THR A 150 -17.10 8.18 -7.26
N ARG A 151 -16.63 8.57 -6.07
CA ARG A 151 -16.78 9.92 -5.51
C ARG A 151 -15.55 10.80 -5.68
N LEU A 152 -14.35 10.22 -5.55
CA LEU A 152 -13.06 10.94 -5.45
C LEU A 152 -12.88 12.04 -6.51
N ARG A 153 -13.36 11.83 -7.73
CA ARG A 153 -13.30 12.83 -8.79
C ARG A 153 -14.04 14.13 -8.42
N GLY A 154 -15.35 14.04 -8.18
CA GLY A 154 -16.19 15.20 -7.86
C GLY A 154 -15.81 15.85 -6.54
N ASP A 155 -15.33 15.04 -5.61
CA ASP A 155 -14.77 15.46 -4.32
C ASP A 155 -13.50 16.33 -4.49
N VAL A 156 -12.52 15.91 -5.31
CA VAL A 156 -11.29 16.68 -5.60
C VAL A 156 -11.57 17.87 -6.52
N GLU A 157 -12.45 17.72 -7.52
CA GLU A 157 -12.96 18.83 -8.33
C GLU A 157 -13.65 19.89 -7.46
N GLY A 158 -14.40 19.47 -6.42
CA GLY A 158 -15.04 20.35 -5.44
C GLY A 158 -14.04 21.14 -4.61
N LEU A 159 -13.05 20.48 -4.00
CA LEU A 159 -11.96 21.15 -3.28
C LEU A 159 -11.20 22.14 -4.18
N TYR A 160 -10.86 21.72 -5.41
CA TYR A 160 -10.16 22.56 -6.36
C TYR A 160 -10.97 23.80 -6.77
N ASN A 161 -12.27 23.65 -7.03
CA ASN A 161 -13.15 24.77 -7.35
C ASN A 161 -13.34 25.72 -6.15
N ALA A 162 -13.47 25.21 -4.93
CA ALA A 162 -13.47 26.03 -3.72
C ALA A 162 -12.15 26.81 -3.53
N CYS A 163 -11.03 26.27 -4.00
CA CYS A 163 -9.74 26.94 -3.99
C CYS A 163 -9.55 28.01 -5.08
N LYS A 164 -10.46 28.16 -6.07
CA LYS A 164 -10.32 29.17 -7.13
C LYS A 164 -10.47 30.61 -6.60
N PRO A 165 -9.86 31.62 -7.24
CA PRO A 165 -10.07 33.01 -6.88
C PRO A 165 -11.51 33.45 -7.23
N HIS A 166 -12.28 33.83 -6.20
CA HIS A 166 -13.68 34.26 -6.33
C HIS A 166 -13.83 35.76 -6.69
N SER A 167 -12.73 36.46 -7.03
CA SER A 167 -12.76 37.87 -7.42
C SER A 167 -11.65 38.17 -8.43
N SER A 168 -11.74 39.31 -9.13
CA SER A 168 -10.73 39.81 -10.07
C SER A 168 -9.43 40.28 -9.41
N ASN A 169 -9.38 40.37 -8.09
CA ASN A 169 -8.18 40.76 -7.36
C ASN A 169 -7.11 39.66 -7.39
N LYS A 170 -5.82 40.06 -7.37
CA LYS A 170 -4.69 39.14 -7.29
C LYS A 170 -4.83 38.25 -6.03
N PRO A 171 -4.81 36.91 -6.14
CA PRO A 171 -5.03 36.02 -5.00
C PRO A 171 -3.95 36.19 -3.91
N THR A 172 -4.36 35.98 -2.66
CA THR A 172 -3.51 36.09 -1.46
C THR A 172 -2.74 34.81 -1.14
N TYR A 173 -2.75 33.84 -2.03
CA TYR A 173 -2.09 32.53 -1.98
C TYR A 173 -1.59 32.18 -3.40
N PRO A 174 -0.74 31.15 -3.60
CA PRO A 174 -0.28 30.75 -4.94
C PRO A 174 -1.25 29.73 -5.61
N PRO A 175 -2.14 30.16 -6.54
CA PRO A 175 -3.12 29.24 -7.17
C PRO A 175 -2.48 28.24 -8.13
N ASP A 176 -1.29 28.55 -8.66
CA ASP A 176 -0.56 27.67 -9.58
C ASP A 176 -0.06 26.41 -8.85
N LEU A 177 0.38 26.55 -7.60
CA LEU A 177 0.85 25.44 -6.77
C LEU A 177 -0.30 24.47 -6.44
N ILE A 178 -1.49 24.99 -6.09
CA ILE A 178 -2.68 24.17 -5.87
C ILE A 178 -3.07 23.40 -7.14
N GLN A 179 -2.89 23.99 -8.33
CA GLN A 179 -3.10 23.30 -9.61
C GLN A 179 -2.05 22.22 -9.89
N HIS A 180 -0.77 22.43 -9.55
CA HIS A 180 0.26 21.39 -9.65
C HIS A 180 -0.02 20.21 -8.70
N ILE A 181 -0.59 20.46 -7.52
CA ILE A 181 -0.92 19.42 -6.54
C ILE A 181 -2.19 18.65 -6.92
N LEU A 182 -3.32 19.34 -7.16
CA LEU A 182 -4.62 18.69 -7.39
C LEU A 182 -4.85 18.27 -8.85
N GLY A 183 -4.33 19.04 -9.81
CA GLY A 183 -4.56 18.84 -11.24
C GLY A 183 -4.18 17.44 -11.76
N PRO A 184 -3.01 16.87 -11.42
CA PRO A 184 -2.62 15.54 -11.89
C PRO A 184 -3.59 14.45 -11.40
N ALA A 185 -4.06 14.52 -10.14
CA ALA A 185 -5.07 13.61 -9.62
C ALA A 185 -6.40 13.75 -10.37
N MET A 186 -6.86 14.98 -10.64
CA MET A 186 -8.05 15.23 -11.45
C MET A 186 -7.93 14.65 -12.87
N VAL A 187 -6.79 14.83 -13.55
CA VAL A 187 -6.54 14.30 -14.91
C VAL A 187 -6.38 12.77 -14.93
N ILE A 188 -5.96 12.16 -13.82
CA ILE A 188 -6.04 10.70 -13.63
C ILE A 188 -7.50 10.27 -13.54
N LEU A 189 -8.31 10.96 -12.73
CA LEU A 189 -9.75 10.69 -12.53
C LEU A 189 -10.65 11.16 -13.71
N GLY A 190 -10.06 11.44 -14.87
CA GLY A 190 -10.77 11.73 -16.12
C GLY A 190 -11.21 13.18 -16.32
N THR A 191 -10.70 14.14 -15.54
CA THR A 191 -10.92 15.57 -15.80
C THR A 191 -10.10 16.01 -17.02
N PRO A 192 -10.69 16.64 -18.05
CA PRO A 192 -9.95 17.10 -19.23
C PRO A 192 -8.89 18.15 -18.88
N ALA A 193 -7.66 17.98 -19.40
CA ALA A 193 -6.57 18.93 -19.24
C ALA A 193 -6.71 20.15 -20.18
N THR A 194 -7.81 20.90 -20.03
CA THR A 194 -8.18 22.06 -20.87
C THR A 194 -8.09 23.38 -20.11
N THR A 195 -8.16 24.49 -20.86
CA THR A 195 -8.13 25.86 -20.32
C THR A 195 -9.33 26.22 -19.43
N ASP A 196 -10.42 25.46 -19.53
CA ASP A 196 -11.64 25.63 -18.74
C ASP A 196 -11.45 25.09 -17.32
N ASN A 197 -10.59 24.08 -17.17
CA ASN A 197 -10.24 23.46 -15.90
C ASN A 197 -8.97 24.06 -15.28
N PHE A 198 -7.94 24.36 -16.08
CA PHE A 198 -6.61 24.74 -15.59
C PHE A 198 -6.01 25.96 -16.32
N SER A 199 -5.16 26.71 -15.62
CA SER A 199 -4.34 27.78 -16.20
C SER A 199 -3.54 27.27 -17.40
N LYS A 200 -3.70 27.91 -18.56
CA LYS A 200 -3.08 27.52 -19.85
C LYS A 200 -1.59 27.17 -19.76
N LYS A 201 -0.83 27.93 -18.95
CA LYS A 201 0.62 27.74 -18.73
C LYS A 201 0.98 26.44 -17.96
N LEU A 202 0.06 25.86 -17.20
CA LEU A 202 0.31 24.68 -16.34
C LEU A 202 -0.13 23.37 -16.98
N ILE A 203 -1.03 23.41 -17.95
CA ILE A 203 -1.56 22.22 -18.67
C ILE A 203 -0.44 21.26 -19.11
N PRO A 204 0.70 21.71 -19.69
CA PRO A 204 1.78 20.80 -20.08
C PRO A 204 2.38 20.03 -18.90
N GLU A 205 2.63 20.70 -17.77
CA GLU A 205 3.22 20.06 -16.58
C GLU A 205 2.21 19.17 -15.85
N ILE A 206 0.95 19.59 -15.73
CA ILE A 206 -0.13 18.77 -15.17
C ILE A 206 -0.29 17.48 -15.99
N THR A 207 -0.23 17.58 -17.32
CA THR A 207 -0.29 16.43 -18.23
C THR A 207 0.96 15.54 -18.09
N ARG A 208 2.15 16.13 -17.96
CA ARG A 208 3.41 15.41 -17.72
C ARG A 208 3.34 14.61 -16.42
N GLN A 209 2.89 15.23 -15.32
CA GLN A 209 2.71 14.57 -14.03
C GLN A 209 1.71 13.42 -14.11
N ALA A 210 0.54 13.63 -14.70
CA ALA A 210 -0.46 12.58 -14.91
C ALA A 210 0.08 11.39 -15.75
N ALA A 211 0.99 11.63 -16.69
CA ALA A 211 1.70 10.58 -17.42
C ALA A 211 2.70 9.82 -16.53
N LEU A 212 3.57 10.52 -15.78
CA LEU A 212 4.54 9.88 -14.88
C LEU A 212 3.85 9.00 -13.82
N ILE A 213 2.73 9.45 -13.25
CA ILE A 213 1.94 8.71 -12.27
C ILE A 213 1.27 7.48 -12.89
N ARG A 214 0.91 7.52 -14.19
CA ARG A 214 0.36 6.37 -14.92
C ARG A 214 1.43 5.33 -15.26
N THR A 215 2.62 5.75 -15.68
CA THR A 215 3.76 4.86 -16.00
C THR A 215 4.35 4.20 -14.75
N ALA A 216 4.52 4.97 -13.66
CA ALA A 216 4.96 4.48 -12.35
C ALA A 216 6.27 3.65 -12.38
N ASP A 217 7.31 4.19 -13.00
CA ASP A 217 8.58 3.53 -13.28
C ASP A 217 9.82 4.17 -12.62
N LYS A 218 9.78 5.47 -12.32
CA LYS A 218 10.97 6.27 -11.95
C LYS A 218 10.84 7.10 -10.67
N MET A 219 11.93 7.76 -10.29
CA MET A 219 12.00 8.77 -9.24
C MET A 219 12.36 10.15 -9.84
N GLU A 220 11.72 11.24 -9.44
CA GLU A 220 11.99 12.60 -9.95
C GLU A 220 11.61 13.66 -8.91
N CYS A 221 12.31 14.80 -8.87
CA CYS A 221 11.77 16.02 -8.26
C CYS A 221 11.18 16.93 -9.36
N PRO A 222 9.90 17.30 -9.31
CA PRO A 222 9.29 18.18 -10.32
C PRO A 222 9.93 19.57 -10.35
N PRO A 223 10.09 20.21 -11.54
CA PRO A 223 10.66 21.56 -11.64
C PRO A 223 9.88 22.68 -10.92
N TRP A 224 8.63 22.43 -10.52
CA TRP A 224 7.80 23.38 -9.75
C TRP A 224 7.91 23.19 -8.23
N LEU A 225 8.60 22.15 -7.76
CA LEU A 225 8.69 21.76 -6.35
C LEU A 225 10.13 21.96 -5.86
N ASP A 226 10.50 23.22 -5.60
CA ASP A 226 11.89 23.59 -5.33
C ASP A 226 12.36 23.13 -3.93
N TYR A 227 13.09 22.02 -3.93
CA TYR A 227 13.69 21.42 -2.73
C TYR A 227 15.16 21.79 -2.51
N SER A 228 15.72 22.72 -3.30
CA SER A 228 17.16 23.03 -3.27
C SER A 228 17.68 23.49 -1.90
N GLU A 229 16.90 24.25 -1.14
CA GLU A 229 17.26 24.77 0.18
C GLU A 229 17.13 23.73 1.31
N ASP A 230 16.07 22.91 1.31
CA ASP A 230 15.83 21.89 2.34
C ASP A 230 16.69 20.63 2.09
N ASP A 231 16.53 20.01 0.90
CA ASP A 231 17.17 18.74 0.52
C ASP A 231 17.26 18.54 -1.01
N ARG A 232 18.45 18.81 -1.57
CA ARG A 232 18.81 18.60 -2.99
C ARG A 232 18.61 17.15 -3.50
N PHE A 233 18.54 16.16 -2.62
CA PHE A 233 18.36 14.74 -2.96
C PHE A 233 16.91 14.27 -2.87
N PHE A 234 15.96 15.11 -2.40
CA PHE A 234 14.54 14.76 -2.39
C PHE A 234 14.02 14.36 -3.77
N ARG A 235 13.29 13.24 -3.85
CA ARG A 235 12.60 12.77 -5.07
C ARG A 235 11.24 12.21 -4.69
N ILE A 236 10.24 12.42 -5.54
CA ILE A 236 9.00 11.66 -5.54
C ILE A 236 9.27 10.30 -6.17
N ASP A 237 8.90 9.21 -5.49
CA ASP A 237 8.95 7.86 -6.04
C ASP A 237 7.62 7.49 -6.71
N TYR A 238 7.54 7.71 -8.04
CA TYR A 238 6.35 7.43 -8.84
C TYR A 238 6.06 5.93 -8.93
N ARG A 239 7.04 5.04 -8.66
CA ARG A 239 6.86 3.58 -8.66
C ARG A 239 5.79 3.14 -7.67
N ARG A 240 5.61 3.91 -6.58
CA ARG A 240 4.57 3.72 -5.56
C ARG A 240 3.14 3.93 -6.06
N CYS A 241 2.95 4.65 -7.16
CA CYS A 241 1.64 4.89 -7.76
C CYS A 241 1.11 3.68 -8.55
N LYS A 242 1.97 2.70 -8.85
CA LYS A 242 1.60 1.47 -9.57
C LYS A 242 0.48 0.72 -8.84
N PRO A 243 -0.69 0.49 -9.47
CA PRO A 243 -1.81 -0.24 -8.86
C PRO A 243 -1.46 -1.69 -8.56
N VAL A 244 -1.84 -2.14 -7.36
CA VAL A 244 -1.38 -3.35 -6.68
C VAL A 244 -2.50 -3.95 -5.84
N SER A 245 -2.36 -5.18 -5.33
CA SER A 245 -3.49 -5.90 -4.73
C SER A 245 -4.73 -5.86 -5.64
N PHE A 246 -5.94 -5.87 -5.07
CA PHE A 246 -7.20 -5.74 -5.77
C PHE A 246 -7.40 -4.41 -6.55
N TYR A 247 -6.48 -3.44 -6.43
CA TYR A 247 -6.48 -2.23 -7.27
C TYR A 247 -5.90 -2.48 -8.67
N ALA A 248 -5.18 -3.59 -8.89
CA ALA A 248 -4.67 -3.98 -10.20
C ALA A 248 -5.74 -4.70 -11.07
N ASP A 249 -6.82 -5.17 -10.46
CA ASP A 249 -7.90 -5.97 -11.08
C ASP A 249 -8.93 -5.16 -11.88
N ASP A 250 -8.94 -3.83 -11.76
CA ASP A 250 -10.06 -2.97 -12.16
C ASP A 250 -9.56 -1.55 -12.49
N ASP A 251 -9.82 -1.05 -13.70
CA ASP A 251 -9.30 0.24 -14.18
C ASP A 251 -9.72 1.44 -13.33
N ALA A 252 -10.92 1.41 -12.73
CA ALA A 252 -11.40 2.51 -11.89
C ALA A 252 -10.71 2.51 -10.52
N LEU A 253 -10.45 1.32 -9.95
CA LEU A 253 -9.61 1.19 -8.76
C LEU A 253 -8.14 1.52 -9.07
N ALA A 254 -7.66 1.25 -10.28
CA ALA A 254 -6.30 1.53 -10.72
C ALA A 254 -6.01 3.04 -10.79
N ASP A 255 -6.90 3.82 -11.43
CA ASP A 255 -6.76 5.28 -11.46
C ASP A 255 -7.13 5.95 -10.11
N TYR A 256 -8.03 5.36 -9.31
CA TYR A 256 -8.23 5.74 -7.91
C TYR A 256 -6.95 5.58 -7.06
N HIS A 257 -6.29 4.41 -7.12
CA HIS A 257 -5.04 4.14 -6.41
C HIS A 257 -3.95 5.15 -6.78
N ARG A 258 -3.78 5.42 -8.08
CA ARG A 258 -2.85 6.44 -8.60
C ARG A 258 -3.14 7.83 -8.05
N ALA A 259 -4.41 8.27 -8.07
CA ALA A 259 -4.81 9.60 -7.61
C ALA A 259 -4.67 9.76 -6.09
N VAL A 260 -5.13 8.78 -5.31
CA VAL A 260 -4.97 8.76 -3.84
C VAL A 260 -3.49 8.77 -3.47
N ARG A 261 -2.68 7.89 -4.09
CA ARG A 261 -1.25 7.81 -3.79
C ARG A 261 -0.52 9.10 -4.13
N TRP A 262 -0.83 9.77 -5.24
CA TRP A 262 -0.26 11.08 -5.56
C TRP A 262 -0.56 12.11 -4.46
N LEU A 263 -1.83 12.21 -4.03
CA LEU A 263 -2.28 13.15 -2.98
C LEU A 263 -1.75 12.81 -1.57
N GLN A 264 -1.20 11.61 -1.37
CA GLN A 264 -0.46 11.16 -0.19
C GLN A 264 1.07 11.31 -0.32
N LEU A 265 1.63 11.37 -1.53
CA LEU A 265 3.08 11.50 -1.75
C LEU A 265 3.53 12.95 -1.83
N ILE A 266 2.71 13.86 -2.36
CA ILE A 266 3.10 15.25 -2.56
C ILE A 266 3.21 16.00 -1.22
N PRO A 267 4.40 16.48 -0.84
CA PRO A 267 4.57 17.29 0.34
C PRO A 267 4.17 18.74 0.11
N MET A 268 3.66 19.36 1.16
CA MET A 268 3.83 20.80 1.41
C MET A 268 4.62 20.93 2.71
N ARG A 269 5.66 21.76 2.72
CA ARG A 269 6.56 21.97 3.85
C ARG A 269 6.13 23.17 4.68
N ALA A 270 6.28 23.09 6.00
CA ALA A 270 6.11 24.27 6.85
C ALA A 270 7.31 25.24 6.78
N THR A 271 8.43 24.85 6.17
CA THR A 271 9.59 25.72 5.92
C THR A 271 9.32 26.72 4.79
N ASN A 272 8.64 26.32 3.71
CA ASN A 272 8.38 27.16 2.53
C ASN A 272 7.11 28.02 2.66
N ASP A 273 7.21 29.34 2.45
CA ASP A 273 6.07 30.27 2.57
C ASP A 273 4.94 29.98 1.56
N ALA A 274 5.26 29.64 0.32
CA ALA A 274 4.28 29.41 -0.74
C ALA A 274 3.49 28.10 -0.54
N GLU A 275 4.17 27.03 -0.12
CA GLU A 275 3.54 25.76 0.25
C GLU A 275 2.67 25.89 1.50
N LEU A 276 3.13 26.65 2.50
CA LEU A 276 2.36 26.93 3.71
C LEU A 276 1.10 27.77 3.42
N GLU A 277 1.19 28.76 2.52
CA GLU A 277 0.03 29.51 2.02
C GLU A 277 -0.95 28.64 1.23
N ALA A 278 -0.46 27.76 0.35
CA ALA A 278 -1.31 26.85 -0.44
C ALA A 278 -2.05 25.84 0.46
N TRP A 279 -1.35 25.27 1.44
CA TRP A 279 -1.95 24.41 2.45
C TRP A 279 -3.00 25.17 3.28
N ALA A 280 -2.66 26.36 3.79
CA ALA A 280 -3.59 27.19 4.56
C ALA A 280 -4.86 27.54 3.77
N HIS A 281 -4.74 27.82 2.47
CA HIS A 281 -5.89 28.06 1.59
C HIS A 281 -6.75 26.81 1.42
N MET A 282 -6.15 25.64 1.18
CA MET A 282 -6.90 24.37 1.10
C MET A 282 -7.58 23.99 2.43
N VAL A 283 -6.95 24.25 3.57
CA VAL A 283 -7.56 24.09 4.91
C VAL A 283 -8.82 24.94 5.04
N ILE A 284 -8.77 26.23 4.68
CA ILE A 284 -9.93 27.12 4.77
C ILE A 284 -11.00 26.75 3.72
N ALA A 285 -10.63 26.54 2.47
CA ALA A 285 -11.55 26.14 1.40
C ALA A 285 -12.30 24.84 1.71
N SER A 286 -11.63 23.86 2.34
CA SER A 286 -12.27 22.61 2.79
C SER A 286 -13.35 22.81 3.85
N ARG A 287 -13.35 23.95 4.56
CA ARG A 287 -14.35 24.30 5.58
C ARG A 287 -15.41 25.26 5.04
N THR A 288 -15.04 26.22 4.19
CA THR A 288 -15.97 27.22 3.62
C THR A 288 -17.09 26.60 2.79
N LEU A 289 -16.90 25.39 2.26
CA LEU A 289 -17.94 24.65 1.54
C LEU A 289 -19.18 24.29 2.39
N PHE A 290 -19.07 24.19 3.73
CA PHE A 290 -20.17 23.70 4.57
C PHE A 290 -20.25 24.35 5.95
N VAL A 291 -21.39 24.97 6.26
CA VAL A 291 -21.64 25.66 7.54
C VAL A 291 -22.09 24.69 8.66
N THR A 292 -22.54 23.48 8.33
CA THR A 292 -23.17 22.54 9.28
C THR A 292 -22.55 21.15 9.39
N THR A 293 -21.89 20.63 8.35
CA THR A 293 -21.26 19.29 8.34
C THR A 293 -19.96 19.28 7.53
N LEU A 294 -18.88 18.70 8.04
CA LEU A 294 -17.60 18.57 7.31
C LEU A 294 -17.76 17.84 5.96
N PRO A 295 -16.90 18.10 4.95
CA PRO A 295 -16.99 17.43 3.65
C PRO A 295 -16.90 15.91 3.76
N ASP A 296 -17.92 15.20 3.28
CA ASP A 296 -17.96 13.73 3.13
C ASP A 296 -16.63 13.16 2.62
N PHE A 297 -16.06 13.78 1.58
CA PHE A 297 -14.78 13.40 0.97
C PHE A 297 -13.69 13.15 2.03
N ILE A 298 -13.43 14.15 2.87
CA ILE A 298 -12.23 14.17 3.70
C ILE A 298 -12.54 13.56 5.07
N VAL A 299 -13.80 13.62 5.52
CA VAL A 299 -14.31 12.78 6.62
C VAL A 299 -14.18 11.29 6.27
N SER A 300 -14.39 10.91 5.01
CA SER A 300 -14.19 9.52 4.56
C SER A 300 -12.74 9.08 4.71
N PHE A 301 -11.75 9.93 4.38
CA PHE A 301 -10.33 9.58 4.55
C PHE A 301 -9.86 9.67 6.01
N THR A 302 -10.26 10.65 6.81
CA THR A 302 -9.91 10.66 8.25
C THR A 302 -10.64 9.55 9.02
N GLY A 303 -11.84 9.17 8.60
CA GLY A 303 -12.62 8.05 9.12
C GLY A 303 -12.00 6.67 8.89
N LEU A 304 -10.98 6.54 8.03
CA LEU A 304 -10.15 5.34 7.96
C LEU A 304 -9.35 5.09 9.27
N SER A 305 -9.33 6.04 10.21
CA SER A 305 -8.73 5.82 11.53
C SER A 305 -9.38 4.67 12.30
N ALA A 306 -10.69 4.43 12.11
CA ALA A 306 -11.38 3.27 12.66
C ALA A 306 -10.93 1.93 12.03
N PHE A 307 -10.34 1.97 10.83
CA PHE A 307 -9.81 0.81 10.13
C PHE A 307 -8.33 0.58 10.43
N LEU A 308 -7.47 1.60 10.29
CA LEU A 308 -6.01 1.48 10.37
C LEU A 308 -5.39 1.91 11.72
N GLY A 309 -5.98 2.89 12.42
CA GLY A 309 -5.36 3.55 13.57
C GLY A 309 -5.02 5.02 13.29
N PRO A 310 -4.17 5.68 14.10
CA PRO A 310 -3.91 7.11 13.98
C PRO A 310 -3.35 7.51 12.62
N ILE A 311 -3.69 8.73 12.21
CA ILE A 311 -3.12 9.39 11.03
C ILE A 311 -1.63 9.71 11.29
N ALA A 312 -0.79 9.45 10.29
CA ALA A 312 0.66 9.68 10.35
C ALA A 312 1.08 11.08 9.85
N ASP A 313 0.28 11.70 8.99
CA ASP A 313 0.61 12.95 8.29
C ASP A 313 -0.34 14.08 8.68
N ARG A 314 0.14 15.33 8.72
CA ARG A 314 -0.77 16.46 8.81
C ARG A 314 -1.49 16.62 7.47
N THR A 315 -2.81 16.74 7.50
CA THR A 315 -3.66 16.87 6.30
C THR A 315 -4.22 18.31 6.21
N ILE A 316 -5.03 18.60 5.19
CA ILE A 316 -5.83 19.82 5.09
C ILE A 316 -7.01 19.84 6.08
N ILE A 317 -7.35 18.70 6.71
CA ILE A 317 -8.27 18.69 7.86
C ILE A 317 -7.55 19.09 9.13
N VAL A 318 -8.00 20.21 9.69
CA VAL A 318 -7.53 20.78 10.95
C VAL A 318 -8.73 21.01 11.86
N ASN A 319 -8.69 20.39 13.04
CA ASN A 319 -9.70 20.58 14.10
C ASN A 319 -9.25 21.58 15.18
N ASN A 320 -7.94 21.83 15.31
CA ASN A 320 -7.40 22.78 16.27
C ASN A 320 -7.72 24.23 15.86
N LEU A 321 -8.45 24.95 16.73
CA LEU A 321 -8.97 26.29 16.45
C LEU A 321 -7.87 27.35 16.25
N ASP A 322 -6.71 27.21 16.87
CA ASP A 322 -5.65 28.22 16.77
C ASP A 322 -4.82 28.05 15.49
N ILE A 323 -4.59 26.83 15.03
CA ILE A 323 -4.07 26.57 13.68
C ILE A 323 -5.06 27.15 12.64
N LEU A 324 -6.37 26.91 12.80
CA LEU A 324 -7.39 27.44 11.89
C LEU A 324 -7.41 28.98 11.83
N ARG A 325 -7.34 29.64 12.99
CA ARG A 325 -7.21 31.10 13.10
C ARG A 325 -5.94 31.61 12.41
N ALA A 326 -4.82 30.91 12.59
CA ALA A 326 -3.56 31.26 11.95
C ALA A 326 -3.59 31.07 10.42
N CYS A 327 -4.20 29.99 9.91
CA CYS A 327 -4.43 29.79 8.48
C CYS A 327 -5.28 30.92 7.88
N ALA A 328 -6.41 31.28 8.52
CA ALA A 328 -7.24 32.40 8.08
C ALA A 328 -6.48 33.75 8.10
N ALA A 329 -5.62 33.97 9.10
CA ALA A 329 -4.81 35.17 9.19
C ALA A 329 -3.78 35.29 8.03
N VAL A 330 -3.10 34.19 7.67
CA VAL A 330 -2.13 34.13 6.56
C VAL A 330 -2.73 34.61 5.24
N LEU A 331 -3.97 34.20 4.93
CA LEU A 331 -4.66 34.57 3.70
C LEU A 331 -5.10 36.06 3.62
N GLY A 332 -4.95 36.84 4.70
CA GLY A 332 -5.30 38.27 4.73
C GLY A 332 -4.24 39.18 4.06
N PRO A 333 -4.64 40.27 3.39
CA PRO A 333 -3.85 40.96 2.34
C PRO A 333 -2.62 41.79 2.78
N ARG A 334 -2.12 41.66 4.02
CA ARG A 334 -0.94 42.39 4.55
C ARG A 334 -0.05 41.49 5.39
N GLU A 335 1.25 41.79 5.44
CA GLU A 335 2.27 41.17 6.32
C GLU A 335 2.40 39.63 6.29
N LYS A 336 2.31 39.02 5.09
CA LYS A 336 2.38 37.57 4.86
C LYS A 336 3.48 36.84 5.63
N SER A 337 4.75 37.23 5.45
CA SER A 337 5.88 36.54 6.07
C SER A 337 5.78 36.47 7.61
N LYS A 338 5.41 37.57 8.29
CA LYS A 338 5.17 37.58 9.75
C LYS A 338 4.05 36.61 10.15
N LYS A 339 3.00 36.50 9.34
CA LYS A 339 1.88 35.58 9.59
C LYS A 339 2.26 34.13 9.34
N CYS A 340 3.09 33.85 8.33
CA CYS A 340 3.68 32.53 8.11
C CYS A 340 4.55 32.12 9.31
N THR A 341 5.38 33.03 9.85
CA THR A 341 6.09 32.82 11.12
C THR A 341 5.13 32.53 12.28
N ARG A 342 4.05 33.30 12.45
CA ARG A 342 3.05 33.02 13.50
C ARG A 342 2.34 31.67 13.32
N LEU A 343 2.06 31.25 12.09
CA LEU A 343 1.51 29.93 11.80
C LEU A 343 2.52 28.81 12.13
N ARG A 344 3.81 29.00 11.82
CA ARG A 344 4.90 28.09 12.23
C ARG A 344 5.01 27.95 13.76
N GLU A 345 4.90 29.05 14.51
CA GLU A 345 4.87 29.02 15.99
C GLU A 345 3.72 28.16 16.51
N VAL A 346 2.51 28.34 15.99
CA VAL A 346 1.31 27.58 16.42
C VAL A 346 1.43 26.10 16.02
N LEU A 347 1.97 25.81 14.84
CA LEU A 347 2.26 24.45 14.39
C LEU A 347 3.31 23.74 15.29
N LEU A 348 4.38 24.44 15.66
CA LEU A 348 5.41 23.93 16.57
C LEU A 348 4.89 23.74 18.00
N ALA A 349 4.06 24.67 18.51
CA ALA A 349 3.40 24.53 19.80
C ALA A 349 2.45 23.30 19.82
N ASN A 350 1.63 23.15 18.77
CA ASN A 350 0.77 21.99 18.59
C ASN A 350 1.57 20.68 18.50
N ALA A 351 2.70 20.65 17.79
CA ALA A 351 3.57 19.48 17.66
C ALA A 351 4.30 19.09 18.97
N ARG A 352 4.53 20.05 19.88
CA ARG A 352 5.07 19.79 21.22
C ARG A 352 4.02 19.20 22.18
N GLN A 353 2.77 19.65 22.06
CA GLN A 353 1.64 19.17 22.86
C GLN A 353 1.10 17.82 22.36
N ASN A 354 1.08 17.64 21.04
CA ASN A 354 0.57 16.47 20.33
C ASN A 354 1.74 15.92 19.50
N SER A 355 2.65 15.22 20.18
CA SER A 355 3.81 14.61 19.54
C SER A 355 3.34 13.57 18.53
N VAL A 356 3.98 13.54 17.35
CA VAL A 356 3.59 12.62 16.27
C VAL A 356 3.77 11.19 16.78
N HIS A 357 2.70 10.39 16.74
CA HIS A 357 2.68 9.04 17.30
C HIS A 357 3.61 8.03 16.58
N THR A 358 4.29 8.47 15.52
CA THR A 358 5.13 7.65 14.64
C THR A 358 6.42 8.38 14.24
N THR A 359 7.49 7.62 13.95
CA THR A 359 8.69 8.13 13.27
C THR A 359 8.84 7.63 11.84
N ILE A 360 7.77 7.10 11.22
CA ILE A 360 7.80 6.66 9.82
C ILE A 360 7.92 7.90 8.92
N ASN A 361 9.07 8.09 8.28
CA ASN A 361 9.19 9.00 7.14
C ASN A 361 9.01 8.23 5.83
N ASP A 362 8.28 8.82 4.89
CA ASP A 362 7.98 8.29 3.55
C ASP A 362 8.73 9.04 2.43
N GLU A 363 9.47 10.10 2.74
CA GLU A 363 10.26 10.92 1.81
C GLU A 363 11.71 10.44 1.73
N ILE A 364 12.27 10.34 0.51
CA ILE A 364 13.71 10.13 0.29
C ILE A 364 14.42 11.43 0.69
N ARG A 365 15.36 11.35 1.65
CA ARG A 365 16.12 12.49 2.17
C ARG A 365 17.55 12.09 2.55
N ASP A 366 18.44 13.08 2.59
CA ASP A 366 19.87 12.93 2.89
C ASP A 366 20.17 13.16 4.38
N LYS A 367 19.62 14.23 4.98
CA LYS A 367 19.83 14.60 6.39
C LYS A 367 18.83 13.88 7.31
N SER A 368 19.29 13.27 8.40
CA SER A 368 18.40 12.62 9.37
C SER A 368 17.55 13.66 10.14
N PRO A 369 16.41 13.25 10.77
CA PRO A 369 15.53 14.19 11.46
C PRO A 369 16.22 15.00 12.56
N LYS A 370 17.20 14.36 13.22
CA LYS A 370 17.96 14.93 14.35
C LYS A 370 18.83 16.12 13.93
N ASP A 371 19.19 16.16 12.65
CA ASP A 371 20.16 17.10 12.08
C ASP A 371 19.44 18.25 11.33
N THR A 372 18.12 18.36 11.51
CA THR A 372 17.27 19.36 10.88
C THR A 372 16.43 20.12 11.92
N SER A 373 15.85 21.26 11.52
CA SER A 373 14.92 21.98 12.38
C SER A 373 13.67 21.13 12.65
N PRO A 374 13.06 21.15 13.86
CA PRO A 374 11.76 20.52 14.10
C PRO A 374 10.65 21.00 13.15
N LEU A 375 10.81 22.17 12.54
CA LEU A 375 9.92 22.67 11.49
C LEU A 375 10.11 21.94 10.16
N SER A 376 11.33 21.49 9.86
CA SER A 376 11.70 20.70 8.68
C SER A 376 11.14 19.27 8.71
N GLU A 377 10.55 18.82 9.83
CA GLU A 377 9.73 17.59 9.88
C GLU A 377 8.22 17.85 9.81
N ILE A 378 7.77 19.11 9.85
CA ILE A 378 6.36 19.43 9.64
C ILE A 378 6.07 19.39 8.13
N ARG A 379 5.42 18.30 7.73
CA ARG A 379 4.92 18.01 6.38
C ARG A 379 3.41 17.94 6.37
N PHE A 380 2.82 18.48 5.32
CA PHE A 380 1.40 18.34 5.02
C PHE A 380 1.19 17.51 3.74
N ARG A 381 0.10 16.76 3.70
CA ARG A 381 -0.43 16.06 2.53
C ARG A 381 -1.87 16.51 2.27
N VAL A 382 -2.42 16.23 1.07
CA VAL A 382 -3.85 16.47 0.82
C VAL A 382 -4.65 15.33 1.43
N ILE A 383 -4.36 14.08 1.06
CA ILE A 383 -4.94 12.88 1.67
C ILE A 383 -3.93 12.31 2.69
N PRO A 384 -4.35 11.97 3.92
CA PRO A 384 -3.47 11.37 4.93
C PRO A 384 -3.08 9.93 4.61
N THR A 385 -1.98 9.46 5.21
CA THR A 385 -1.72 8.04 5.45
C THR A 385 -1.82 7.71 6.95
N HIS A 386 -1.91 6.42 7.31
CA HIS A 386 -2.03 5.95 8.69
C HIS A 386 -0.77 5.25 9.21
N ALA A 387 -0.45 5.48 10.48
CA ALA A 387 0.69 4.88 11.17
C ALA A 387 0.35 3.47 11.67
N LEU A 388 0.99 2.45 11.09
CA LEU A 388 0.81 1.07 11.52
C LEU A 388 1.92 0.61 12.50
N PRO A 389 1.58 -0.15 13.56
CA PRO A 389 2.53 -0.57 14.60
C PRO A 389 3.71 -1.41 14.09
N ASP A 390 3.50 -2.27 13.10
CA ASP A 390 4.56 -3.05 12.47
C ASP A 390 5.45 -2.18 11.56
N ALA A 391 4.88 -1.18 10.89
CA ALA A 391 5.65 -0.22 10.09
C ALA A 391 6.54 0.67 10.97
N GLU A 392 6.08 1.02 12.17
CA GLU A 392 6.87 1.73 13.19
C GLU A 392 8.06 0.88 13.67
N ILE A 393 7.85 -0.43 13.87
CA ILE A 393 8.94 -1.38 14.20
C ILE A 393 9.94 -1.48 13.04
N LEU A 394 9.48 -1.78 11.83
CA LEU A 394 10.36 -1.94 10.67
C LEU A 394 11.15 -0.65 10.38
N SER A 395 10.49 0.52 10.39
CA SER A 395 11.12 1.82 10.14
C SER A 395 12.10 2.25 11.25
N ALA A 396 11.98 1.71 12.48
CA ALA A 396 12.90 2.03 13.56
C ALA A 396 14.19 1.18 13.53
N PHE A 397 14.13 -0.04 13.00
CA PHE A 397 15.28 -0.95 12.94
C PHE A 397 16.00 -0.99 11.59
N LEU A 398 15.41 -0.42 10.54
CA LEU A 398 16.04 -0.34 9.24
C LEU A 398 17.25 0.62 9.23
N SER A 399 18.42 0.08 8.92
CA SER A 399 19.67 0.78 8.60
C SER A 399 20.48 -0.01 7.57
N ASP A 400 21.59 0.55 7.09
CA ASP A 400 22.49 -0.12 6.15
C ASP A 400 23.04 -1.44 6.70
N GLU A 401 23.26 -1.50 8.02
CA GLU A 401 23.73 -2.69 8.74
C GLU A 401 22.57 -3.66 9.08
N ILE A 402 21.40 -3.12 9.47
CA ILE A 402 20.29 -3.90 10.03
C ILE A 402 19.09 -3.86 9.09
N HIS A 403 18.82 -5.00 8.46
CA HIS A 403 17.67 -5.22 7.59
C HIS A 403 16.58 -6.02 8.33
N PRO A 404 15.62 -5.36 9.02
CA PRO A 404 14.55 -6.04 9.73
C PRO A 404 13.66 -6.80 8.74
N ASN A 405 13.07 -7.90 9.19
CA ASN A 405 12.34 -8.83 8.33
C ASN A 405 11.07 -9.37 9.03
N GLY A 406 10.41 -10.36 8.43
CA GLY A 406 9.21 -10.97 8.99
C GLY A 406 9.37 -11.42 10.45
N LEU A 407 10.51 -12.02 10.83
CA LEU A 407 10.76 -12.45 12.21
C LEU A 407 10.78 -11.27 13.19
N THR A 408 11.25 -10.09 12.76
CA THR A 408 11.18 -8.85 13.57
C THR A 408 9.73 -8.44 13.85
N VAL A 409 8.79 -8.71 12.94
CA VAL A 409 7.35 -8.47 13.15
C VAL A 409 6.72 -9.56 14.02
N ALA A 410 7.01 -10.84 13.80
CA ALA A 410 6.54 -11.92 14.68
C ALA A 410 7.03 -11.75 16.13
N ALA A 411 8.26 -11.25 16.32
CA ALA A 411 8.79 -10.88 17.63
C ALA A 411 8.00 -9.74 18.30
N PHE A 412 7.62 -8.69 17.54
CA PHE A 412 6.72 -7.62 18.02
C PHE A 412 5.31 -8.15 18.37
N LEU A 413 4.84 -9.17 17.64
CA LEU A 413 3.62 -9.93 17.92
C LEU A 413 3.78 -10.94 19.06
N GLY A 414 4.92 -10.98 19.74
CA GLY A 414 5.17 -11.77 20.96
C GLY A 414 5.73 -13.18 20.73
N SER A 415 6.19 -13.50 19.51
CA SER A 415 6.78 -14.82 19.23
C SER A 415 8.22 -14.89 19.76
N SER A 416 8.43 -15.62 20.85
CA SER A 416 9.77 -15.91 21.41
C SER A 416 10.66 -16.59 20.37
N PHE A 417 10.12 -17.59 19.67
CA PHE A 417 10.77 -18.30 18.57
C PHE A 417 11.31 -17.33 17.50
N ALA A 418 10.58 -16.26 17.17
CA ALA A 418 11.02 -15.26 16.21
C ALA A 418 12.00 -14.25 16.83
N TYR A 419 11.82 -13.85 18.09
CA TYR A 419 12.73 -12.94 18.80
C TYR A 419 14.15 -13.51 18.92
N GLU A 420 14.28 -14.81 19.16
CA GLU A 420 15.56 -15.54 19.16
C GLU A 420 16.25 -15.60 17.78
N ARG A 421 15.51 -15.38 16.68
CA ARG A 421 15.95 -15.71 15.29
C ARG A 421 15.87 -14.53 14.32
N MET A 422 15.37 -13.38 14.76
CA MET A 422 15.39 -12.13 13.99
C MET A 422 16.81 -11.52 13.94
N PRO A 423 17.07 -10.54 13.05
CA PRO A 423 18.31 -9.78 13.06
C PRO A 423 18.56 -9.17 14.45
N GLN A 424 19.80 -9.22 14.92
CA GLN A 424 20.15 -8.70 16.24
C GLN A 424 20.03 -7.18 16.27
N VAL A 425 19.44 -6.66 17.35
CA VAL A 425 19.15 -5.24 17.57
C VAL A 425 19.42 -4.89 19.02
N ASP A 426 19.73 -3.63 19.31
CA ASP A 426 19.85 -3.16 20.70
C ASP A 426 18.54 -3.39 21.49
N THR A 427 18.66 -4.07 22.62
CA THR A 427 17.57 -4.38 23.55
C THR A 427 16.88 -3.12 24.10
N GLY A 428 17.63 -2.04 24.35
CA GLY A 428 17.05 -0.77 24.84
C GLY A 428 16.14 -0.11 23.79
N LYS A 429 16.64 -0.03 22.55
CA LYS A 429 15.91 0.40 21.36
C LYS A 429 14.72 -0.53 21.04
N TRP A 430 14.87 -1.85 21.24
CA TRP A 430 13.79 -2.83 21.10
C TRP A 430 12.64 -2.57 22.07
N VAL A 431 12.90 -2.46 23.38
CA VAL A 431 11.87 -2.23 24.41
C VAL A 431 11.18 -0.88 24.21
N SER A 432 11.95 0.19 23.99
CA SER A 432 11.40 1.54 23.77
C SER A 432 10.57 1.66 22.49
N THR A 433 11.02 1.04 21.39
CA THR A 433 10.25 1.00 20.13
C THR A 433 9.01 0.11 20.26
N ASN A 434 9.08 -1.02 20.95
CA ASN A 434 7.90 -1.85 21.22
C ASN A 434 6.84 -1.10 22.03
N LYS A 435 7.24 -0.34 23.05
CA LYS A 435 6.33 0.50 23.83
C LYS A 435 5.64 1.53 22.94
N ARG A 436 6.41 2.26 22.12
CA ARG A 436 5.93 3.26 21.16
C ARG A 436 4.99 2.67 20.10
N ALA A 437 5.40 1.60 19.42
CA ALA A 437 4.57 0.90 18.44
C ALA A 437 3.27 0.36 19.03
N ARG A 438 3.25 -0.06 20.31
CA ARG A 438 2.00 -0.44 21.00
C ARG A 438 1.06 0.74 21.25
N LEU A 439 1.54 1.98 21.37
CA LEU A 439 0.67 3.16 21.53
C LEU A 439 -0.26 3.35 20.31
N LEU A 440 0.22 3.04 19.10
CA LEU A 440 -0.55 3.04 17.86
C LEU A 440 -1.72 2.03 17.86
N THR A 441 -1.77 1.11 18.84
CA THR A 441 -2.83 0.09 18.96
C THR A 441 -3.90 0.42 19.99
N PHE A 442 -3.85 1.57 20.67
CA PHE A 442 -4.90 2.04 21.58
C PHE A 442 -5.91 2.97 20.88
N PRO A 443 -7.12 3.16 21.45
CA PRO A 443 -8.01 4.28 21.13
C PRO A 443 -7.29 5.64 21.05
N GLN A 444 -7.72 6.50 20.14
CA GLN A 444 -7.16 7.84 19.91
C GLN A 444 -8.33 8.85 19.79
N ASP A 445 -8.21 10.06 20.34
CA ASP A 445 -9.19 11.15 20.19
C ASP A 445 -10.67 10.74 20.40
N GLY A 446 -10.91 9.87 21.39
CA GLY A 446 -12.25 9.35 21.71
C GLY A 446 -12.81 8.31 20.72
N GLN A 447 -12.08 7.98 19.65
CA GLN A 447 -12.46 6.94 18.69
C GLN A 447 -12.27 5.53 19.26
N PRO A 448 -13.10 4.55 18.87
CA PRO A 448 -12.89 3.16 19.23
C PRO A 448 -11.57 2.62 18.65
N ARG A 449 -11.07 1.53 19.26
CA ARG A 449 -9.85 0.85 18.82
C ARG A 449 -9.96 0.36 17.37
N SER A 450 -8.93 0.61 16.57
CA SER A 450 -8.97 0.33 15.13
C SER A 450 -9.07 -1.17 14.81
N LEU A 451 -9.71 -1.49 13.69
CA LEU A 451 -9.86 -2.85 13.19
C LEU A 451 -8.50 -3.54 12.96
N TYR A 452 -7.49 -2.79 12.51
CA TYR A 452 -6.12 -3.28 12.39
C TYR A 452 -5.49 -3.63 13.76
N ALA A 453 -5.69 -2.78 14.78
CA ALA A 453 -5.20 -3.07 16.13
C ALA A 453 -5.85 -4.32 16.73
N ASN A 454 -7.13 -4.57 16.43
CA ASN A 454 -7.82 -5.80 16.81
C ASN A 454 -7.30 -7.03 16.04
N TYR A 455 -7.02 -6.89 14.73
CA TYR A 455 -6.39 -7.96 13.93
C TYR A 455 -5.01 -8.34 14.47
N ILE A 456 -4.20 -7.35 14.84
CA ILE A 456 -2.87 -7.55 15.46
C ILE A 456 -2.97 -8.31 16.79
N ASP A 457 -4.02 -8.12 17.58
CA ASP A 457 -4.25 -8.91 18.79
C ASP A 457 -4.74 -10.34 18.51
N VAL A 458 -5.59 -10.54 17.49
CA VAL A 458 -5.92 -11.90 17.01
C VAL A 458 -4.65 -12.65 16.63
N LEU A 459 -3.71 -12.00 15.91
CA LEU A 459 -2.41 -12.58 15.60
C LEU A 459 -1.59 -12.91 16.86
N ARG A 460 -1.60 -12.05 17.89
CA ARG A 460 -0.88 -12.29 19.15
C ARG A 460 -1.36 -13.54 19.88
N THR A 461 -2.64 -13.93 19.76
CA THR A 461 -3.14 -15.16 20.40
C THR A 461 -2.46 -16.44 19.89
N LEU A 462 -1.89 -16.43 18.68
CA LEU A 462 -1.11 -17.55 18.12
C LEU A 462 0.19 -17.84 18.89
N ASN A 463 0.66 -16.90 19.71
CA ASN A 463 1.84 -17.04 20.58
C ASN A 463 1.47 -17.39 22.04
N ALA A 464 0.18 -17.63 22.35
CA ALA A 464 -0.22 -18.11 23.66
C ALA A 464 0.32 -19.54 23.91
N PRO A 465 0.67 -19.90 25.17
CA PRO A 465 1.04 -21.27 25.49
C PRO A 465 -0.15 -22.22 25.24
N PRO A 466 0.08 -23.46 24.76
CA PRO A 466 -0.98 -24.46 24.65
C PRO A 466 -1.69 -24.70 25.98
N VAL A 467 -3.01 -24.94 25.92
CA VAL A 467 -3.78 -25.39 27.10
C VAL A 467 -3.29 -26.77 27.56
N LYS A 468 -3.53 -27.14 28.82
CA LYS A 468 -2.99 -28.39 29.42
C LYS A 468 -3.48 -29.66 28.71
N GLU A 469 -4.65 -29.55 28.09
CA GLU A 469 -5.38 -30.57 27.36
C GLU A 469 -4.95 -30.66 25.88
N ALA A 470 -4.07 -29.76 25.42
CA ALA A 470 -3.61 -29.72 24.04
C ALA A 470 -2.70 -30.93 23.73
N PRO A 471 -2.74 -31.47 22.49
CA PRO A 471 -1.81 -32.49 22.04
C PRO A 471 -0.35 -32.04 22.23
N SER A 472 0.51 -32.92 22.75
CA SER A 472 1.89 -32.59 23.13
C SER A 472 2.75 -32.02 21.99
N PHE A 473 2.41 -32.32 20.72
CA PHE A 473 3.05 -31.71 19.56
C PHE A 473 2.90 -30.19 19.49
N MET A 474 1.88 -29.60 20.11
CA MET A 474 1.66 -28.15 20.12
C MET A 474 2.70 -27.38 20.94
N SER A 475 3.49 -28.08 21.77
CA SER A 475 4.65 -27.51 22.47
C SER A 475 5.96 -27.63 21.67
N SER A 476 5.96 -28.38 20.56
CA SER A 476 7.16 -28.71 19.79
C SER A 476 7.71 -27.54 18.95
N ILE A 477 9.00 -27.56 18.64
CA ILE A 477 9.63 -26.57 17.74
C ILE A 477 8.98 -26.55 16.33
N PRO A 478 8.67 -27.69 15.69
CA PRO A 478 7.88 -27.70 14.45
C PRO A 478 6.53 -26.97 14.54
N TRP A 479 5.82 -27.08 15.67
CA TRP A 479 4.57 -26.33 15.85
C TRP A 479 4.81 -24.83 16.06
N GLN A 480 5.86 -24.43 16.78
CA GLN A 480 6.26 -23.02 16.92
C GLN A 480 6.62 -22.39 15.56
N ILE A 481 7.33 -23.14 14.70
CA ILE A 481 7.62 -22.75 13.30
C ILE A 481 6.30 -22.56 12.54
N LYS A 482 5.37 -23.52 12.64
CA LYS A 482 4.04 -23.47 12.00
C LYS A 482 3.21 -22.27 12.48
N ALA A 483 3.22 -21.97 13.78
CA ALA A 483 2.52 -20.83 14.37
C ALA A 483 3.12 -19.49 13.92
N CYS A 484 4.44 -19.37 13.90
CA CYS A 484 5.14 -18.20 13.36
C CYS A 484 4.83 -17.97 11.87
N GLN A 485 4.85 -19.03 11.05
CA GLN A 485 4.47 -18.94 9.63
C GLN A 485 2.99 -18.55 9.44
N THR A 486 2.08 -19.10 10.26
CA THR A 486 0.66 -18.71 10.30
C THR A 486 0.50 -17.21 10.57
N GLN A 487 1.21 -16.72 11.59
CA GLN A 487 1.20 -15.32 12.00
C GLN A 487 1.75 -14.39 10.90
N LEU A 488 2.84 -14.78 10.23
CA LEU A 488 3.48 -13.97 9.20
C LEU A 488 2.72 -13.96 7.87
N ALA A 489 2.13 -15.08 7.44
CA ALA A 489 1.27 -15.12 6.26
C ALA A 489 0.02 -14.24 6.46
N SER A 490 -0.61 -14.32 7.63
CA SER A 490 -1.79 -13.53 7.99
C SER A 490 -1.47 -12.04 8.18
N TRP A 491 -0.30 -11.69 8.74
CA TRP A 491 0.21 -10.31 8.76
C TRP A 491 0.46 -9.75 7.35
N ALA A 492 1.13 -10.53 6.48
CA ALA A 492 1.41 -10.14 5.11
C ALA A 492 0.12 -9.84 4.33
N GLN A 493 -0.88 -10.71 4.49
CA GLN A 493 -2.24 -10.55 3.98
C GLN A 493 -2.88 -9.22 4.40
N ILE A 494 -3.03 -8.95 5.70
CA ILE A 494 -3.68 -7.71 6.17
C ILE A 494 -2.92 -6.44 5.78
N ARG A 495 -1.57 -6.50 5.70
CA ARG A 495 -0.76 -5.37 5.21
C ARG A 495 -0.96 -5.08 3.73
N HIS A 496 -1.21 -6.11 2.92
CA HIS A 496 -1.42 -5.99 1.49
C HIS A 496 -2.78 -5.34 1.15
N THR A 497 -3.86 -5.70 1.86
CA THR A 497 -5.16 -5.01 1.74
C THR A 497 -5.05 -3.51 2.06
N TYR A 498 -4.30 -3.17 3.10
CA TYR A 498 -4.13 -1.78 3.58
C TYR A 498 -2.98 -1.00 2.92
N VAL A 499 -2.31 -1.55 1.89
CA VAL A 499 -1.07 -0.97 1.34
C VAL A 499 -1.23 0.47 0.82
N LEU A 500 -2.41 0.84 0.30
CA LEU A 500 -2.71 2.20 -0.14
C LEU A 500 -2.76 3.18 1.05
N GLN A 501 -3.45 2.82 2.13
CA GLN A 501 -3.77 3.74 3.22
C GLN A 501 -2.72 3.77 4.34
N SER A 502 -1.84 2.76 4.43
CA SER A 502 -0.73 2.75 5.40
C SER A 502 0.45 3.62 4.96
N LYS A 503 1.10 4.32 5.90
CA LYS A 503 2.37 5.00 5.63
C LYS A 503 3.47 3.97 5.32
N LEU A 504 4.33 4.29 4.34
CA LEU A 504 5.43 3.44 3.90
C LEU A 504 6.77 4.05 4.30
N GLY A 505 7.51 3.37 5.18
CA GLY A 505 8.81 3.84 5.65
C GLY A 505 9.92 3.82 4.60
N LEU A 506 10.90 4.72 4.78
CA LEU A 506 12.18 4.79 4.09
C LEU A 506 13.33 5.06 5.07
N THR A 507 14.53 4.75 4.63
CA THR A 507 15.80 5.15 5.27
C THR A 507 16.30 6.48 4.69
N TYR A 508 17.10 7.18 5.49
CA TYR A 508 17.91 8.33 5.07
C TYR A 508 19.25 7.86 4.49
N GLY A 509 19.86 8.66 3.61
CA GLY A 509 21.14 8.32 2.97
C GLY A 509 20.94 7.59 1.65
N GLY A 510 20.92 8.34 0.54
CA GLY A 510 20.54 7.85 -0.79
C GLY A 510 21.56 6.99 -1.53
N ILE A 511 22.27 6.08 -0.85
CA ILE A 511 23.23 5.17 -1.48
C ILE A 511 22.48 4.01 -2.15
N GLU A 512 22.19 4.13 -3.45
CA GLU A 512 21.83 2.98 -4.28
C GLU A 512 23.06 2.07 -4.48
N HIS A 513 23.39 1.27 -3.46
CA HIS A 513 24.08 0.01 -3.67
C HIS A 513 23.14 -0.94 -4.41
N ALA A 514 23.05 -0.77 -5.73
CA ALA A 514 22.39 -1.70 -6.64
C ALA A 514 22.92 -3.12 -6.37
N PRO A 515 22.12 -4.03 -5.77
CA PRO A 515 22.68 -5.28 -5.27
C PRO A 515 23.17 -6.13 -6.44
N HIS A 516 24.46 -6.45 -6.44
CA HIS A 516 25.01 -7.42 -7.39
C HIS A 516 24.43 -8.80 -7.05
N ARG A 517 23.29 -9.09 -7.68
CA ARG A 517 22.33 -10.20 -7.49
C ARG A 517 21.11 -9.86 -6.61
N ARG A 518 20.02 -9.49 -7.31
CA ARG A 518 18.59 -9.45 -6.92
C ARG A 518 18.18 -8.28 -5.99
N PRO A 519 17.05 -7.60 -6.27
CA PRO A 519 16.58 -6.48 -5.46
C PRO A 519 15.99 -6.96 -4.14
N VAL A 520 16.53 -6.46 -3.02
CA VAL A 520 15.95 -6.58 -1.68
C VAL A 520 15.57 -5.18 -1.23
N LEU A 521 14.29 -4.82 -1.38
CA LEU A 521 13.74 -3.64 -0.70
C LEU A 521 13.18 -4.11 0.65
N SER A 522 13.65 -3.48 1.73
CA SER A 522 13.45 -3.85 3.14
C SER A 522 12.17 -3.29 3.78
N SER A 523 11.33 -2.64 2.98
CA SER A 523 9.91 -2.42 3.26
C SER A 523 9.11 -3.32 2.30
N PRO A 524 7.96 -3.92 2.70
CA PRO A 524 7.18 -4.80 1.85
C PRO A 524 6.57 -4.04 0.67
N THR A 525 7.37 -3.83 -0.36
CA THR A 525 6.97 -3.14 -1.59
C THR A 525 6.01 -4.02 -2.40
N PRO A 526 5.15 -3.45 -3.24
CA PRO A 526 4.00 -4.22 -3.72
C PRO A 526 4.32 -5.40 -4.65
N HIS A 527 5.53 -5.49 -5.22
CA HIS A 527 5.98 -6.66 -5.98
C HIS A 527 6.56 -7.77 -5.10
N SER A 528 6.73 -7.52 -3.78
CA SER A 528 7.18 -8.51 -2.83
C SER A 528 6.06 -9.33 -2.22
N GLY A 529 4.77 -9.00 -2.37
CA GLY A 529 3.66 -9.73 -1.70
C GLY A 529 3.67 -11.25 -1.95
N VAL A 530 3.55 -11.67 -3.22
CA VAL A 530 3.65 -13.08 -3.62
C VAL A 530 5.04 -13.65 -3.30
N ASN A 531 6.09 -12.88 -3.59
CA ASN A 531 7.47 -13.28 -3.31
C ASN A 531 7.77 -13.44 -1.82
N MET A 532 7.02 -12.82 -0.91
CA MET A 532 7.25 -12.87 0.55
C MET A 532 6.63 -14.14 1.13
N CYS A 533 5.47 -14.59 0.64
CA CYS A 533 4.98 -15.94 0.96
C CYS A 533 5.93 -17.02 0.43
N VAL A 534 6.45 -16.86 -0.79
CA VAL A 534 7.47 -17.77 -1.37
C VAL A 534 8.79 -17.71 -0.60
N TRP A 535 9.23 -16.53 -0.18
CA TRP A 535 10.48 -16.32 0.57
C TRP A 535 10.38 -16.81 2.02
N LEU A 536 9.23 -16.64 2.69
CA LEU A 536 8.96 -17.22 4.01
C LEU A 536 8.94 -18.76 3.95
N ASN A 537 8.41 -19.35 2.87
CA ASN A 537 8.44 -20.80 2.60
C ASN A 537 9.86 -21.28 2.21
N ALA A 538 10.65 -20.47 1.51
CA ALA A 538 12.06 -20.77 1.23
C ALA A 538 12.95 -20.65 2.50
N GLN A 539 12.70 -19.65 3.34
CA GLN A 539 13.43 -19.43 4.60
C GLN A 539 13.04 -20.47 5.65
N SER A 540 11.78 -20.92 5.68
CA SER A 540 11.38 -22.05 6.54
C SER A 540 12.08 -23.34 6.11
N ARG A 541 12.14 -23.67 4.81
CA ARG A 541 12.94 -24.79 4.29
C ARG A 541 14.42 -24.66 4.69
N TYR A 542 15.02 -23.48 4.54
CA TYR A 542 16.41 -23.25 4.93
C TYR A 542 16.65 -23.43 6.45
N LEU A 543 15.75 -22.93 7.29
CA LEU A 543 15.83 -23.07 8.75
C LEU A 543 15.60 -24.53 9.21
N MET A 544 14.77 -25.30 8.49
CA MET A 544 14.49 -26.72 8.80
C MET A 544 15.47 -27.70 8.12
N GLN A 545 16.32 -27.23 7.19
CA GLN A 545 17.39 -28.02 6.56
C GLN A 545 18.72 -27.95 7.31
N LYS A 546 18.89 -27.02 8.27
CA LYS A 546 20.05 -27.06 9.17
C LYS A 546 19.88 -28.22 10.16
N PRO A 547 20.81 -29.18 10.23
CA PRO A 547 20.91 -30.04 11.39
C PRO A 547 21.11 -29.19 12.64
N CYS A 548 20.57 -29.62 13.78
CA CYS A 548 20.93 -29.03 15.06
C CYS A 548 22.43 -29.25 15.28
N LEU A 549 23.22 -28.17 15.18
CA LEU A 549 24.63 -28.19 15.57
C LEU A 549 24.70 -28.35 17.08
N SER A 550 24.87 -29.60 17.52
CA SER A 550 25.35 -29.92 18.86
C SER A 550 26.76 -29.35 19.01
N HIS A 551 26.89 -28.22 19.71
CA HIS A 551 28.16 -27.87 20.32
C HIS A 551 28.40 -28.75 21.55
N PRO A 552 29.67 -29.08 21.86
CA PRO A 552 30.05 -29.83 23.05
C PRO A 552 29.91 -28.99 24.33
#